data_AF-A0A840FZM5-F1
#
_entry.id   AF-A0A840FZM5-F1
#
_cell.length_a   1.000
_cell.length_b   1.000
_cell.length_c   1.000
_cell.angle_alpha   90.00
_cell.angle_beta   90.00
_cell.angle_gamma   90.00
#
_symmetry.space_group_name_H-M   'P 1'
#
loop_
_entity.id
_entity.type
_entity.pdbx_description
1 polymer ?
#
loop_
_entity_poly.entity_id
_entity_poly.type
_entity_poly.pdbx_seq_one_letter_code
_entity_poly.pdbx_strand_id
1 'polypeptide(L)'
;MNIVVNEELKAYIDPMTPEEYEALERSILTEGCRDALVLWGDVLVDGHNRYGICQKHGLPFNTVQNTRFKSIEDVHLWMIDQHLGRRSISDFLRGVLALRKKDIVDRQRGRLATVSESAAEASDDPPFDVDTPADGTTEATAGTVQIPPPAPLYSREAIARAARLSSSQVGMIEKIQKQAAPELVAAVKSGVISINTAAAVATLPAEEQVSAANAGKDELKQAAKRVRESKKKPRTESAEAAASEGDAELDAVQALQQRVAELTAENESLRRQVAELQAQLGH
;
A
#
# COMPACT_ATOMS: atom_id res chain seq x y z
N MET A 1 -24.41 27.08 -18.94
CA MET A 1 -23.25 26.17 -18.91
C MET A 1 -23.79 24.75 -18.78
N ASN A 2 -23.40 23.81 -19.65
CA ASN A 2 -23.76 22.40 -19.47
C ASN A 2 -22.65 21.71 -18.66
N ILE A 3 -22.98 21.13 -17.51
CA ILE A 3 -22.03 20.40 -16.66
C ILE A 3 -22.56 18.97 -16.53
N VAL A 4 -21.74 18.01 -16.95
CA VAL A 4 -22.03 16.58 -16.95
C VAL A 4 -21.46 15.97 -15.67
N VAL A 5 -22.30 15.28 -14.90
CA VAL A 5 -21.88 14.53 -13.73
C VAL A 5 -21.57 13.10 -14.14
N ASN A 6 -20.31 12.70 -14.04
CA ASN A 6 -19.90 11.32 -14.23
C ASN A 6 -20.05 10.57 -12.89
N GLU A 7 -20.94 9.56 -12.85
CA GLU A 7 -21.22 8.81 -11.62
C GLU A 7 -20.02 7.98 -11.13
N GLU A 8 -19.13 7.54 -12.02
CA GLU A 8 -17.89 6.85 -11.63
C GLU A 8 -16.95 7.81 -10.89
N LEU A 9 -16.77 9.02 -11.40
CA LEU A 9 -15.96 10.05 -10.73
C LEU A 9 -16.58 10.48 -9.41
N LYS A 10 -17.91 10.65 -9.37
CA LYS A 10 -18.63 11.02 -8.15
C LYS A 10 -18.53 9.94 -7.06
N ALA A 11 -18.56 8.66 -7.44
CA ALA A 11 -18.42 7.52 -6.52
C ALA A 11 -16.96 7.14 -6.21
N TYR A 12 -15.98 7.78 -6.88
CA TYR A 12 -14.57 7.39 -6.78
C TYR A 12 -13.98 7.59 -5.38
N ILE A 13 -14.40 8.67 -4.72
CA ILE A 13 -14.05 8.99 -3.34
C ILE A 13 -15.28 8.73 -2.45
N ASP A 14 -15.05 8.13 -1.28
CA ASP A 14 -16.12 7.87 -0.32
C ASP A 14 -16.92 9.16 -0.05
N PRO A 15 -18.26 9.10 -0.08
CA PRO A 15 -19.09 10.28 0.11
C PRO A 15 -18.95 10.81 1.54
N MET A 16 -19.20 12.11 1.69
CA MET A 16 -19.29 12.76 2.99
C MET A 16 -20.45 12.18 3.81
N THR A 17 -20.32 12.21 5.13
CA THR A 17 -21.42 11.81 6.02
C THR A 17 -22.61 12.78 5.89
N PRO A 18 -23.83 12.38 6.28
CA PRO A 18 -24.98 13.29 6.30
C PRO A 18 -24.71 14.57 7.09
N GLU A 19 -24.04 14.46 8.24
CA GLU A 19 -23.71 15.59 9.10
C GLU A 19 -22.69 16.54 8.44
N GLU A 20 -21.69 15.99 7.75
CA GLU A 20 -20.72 16.76 6.95
C GLU A 20 -21.40 17.49 5.79
N TYR A 21 -22.36 16.81 5.12
CA TYR A 21 -23.16 17.41 4.05
C TYR A 21 -24.03 18.55 4.55
N GLU A 22 -24.74 18.37 5.66
CA GLU A 22 -25.56 19.42 6.28
C GLU A 22 -24.72 20.63 6.73
N ALA A 23 -23.52 20.37 7.28
CA ALA A 23 -22.59 21.44 7.65
C ALA A 23 -22.11 22.22 6.41
N LEU A 24 -21.80 21.53 5.31
CA LEU A 24 -21.44 22.15 4.04
C LEU A 24 -22.62 22.96 3.47
N GLU A 25 -23.82 22.39 3.45
CA GLU A 25 -25.03 23.06 2.95
C GLU A 25 -25.30 24.35 3.73
N ARG A 26 -25.20 24.32 5.06
CA ARG A 26 -25.35 25.52 5.90
C ARG A 26 -24.31 26.60 5.59
N SER A 27 -23.04 26.20 5.40
CA SER A 27 -21.99 27.16 5.03
C SER A 27 -22.23 27.78 3.66
N ILE A 28 -22.61 26.98 2.66
CA ILE A 28 -22.92 27.47 1.30
C ILE A 28 -24.13 28.41 1.30
N LEU A 29 -25.17 28.09 2.07
CA LEU A 29 -26.35 28.97 2.19
C LEU A 29 -26.02 30.32 2.84
N THR A 30 -25.05 30.34 3.76
CA THR A 30 -24.68 31.55 4.51
C THR A 30 -23.66 32.41 3.73
N GLU A 31 -22.68 31.79 3.08
CA GLU A 31 -21.51 32.46 2.52
C GLU A 31 -21.43 32.38 0.99
N GLY A 32 -22.30 31.59 0.36
CA GLY A 32 -22.24 31.25 -1.07
C GLY A 32 -21.20 30.17 -1.39
N CYS A 33 -21.17 29.75 -2.66
CA CYS A 33 -20.19 28.78 -3.16
C CYS A 33 -18.84 29.45 -3.45
N ARG A 34 -18.04 29.64 -2.39
CA ARG A 34 -16.73 30.31 -2.46
C ARG A 34 -15.73 29.57 -3.36
N ASP A 35 -15.56 28.28 -3.10
CA ASP A 35 -14.60 27.45 -3.82
C ASP A 35 -15.16 27.06 -5.19
N ALA A 36 -14.39 27.32 -6.24
CA ALA A 36 -14.78 26.98 -7.60
C ALA A 36 -14.92 25.45 -7.81
N LEU A 37 -15.85 25.07 -8.68
CA LEU A 37 -15.99 23.70 -9.18
C LEU A 37 -14.90 23.42 -10.22
N VAL A 38 -14.31 22.23 -10.19
CA VAL A 38 -13.25 21.85 -11.13
C VAL A 38 -13.85 21.03 -12.25
N LEU A 39 -13.62 21.47 -13.49
CA LEU A 39 -14.13 20.84 -14.69
C LEU A 39 -13.00 20.30 -15.58
N TRP A 40 -13.32 19.28 -16.35
CA TRP A 40 -12.53 18.80 -17.48
C TRP A 40 -13.43 18.77 -18.72
N GLY A 41 -13.38 19.83 -19.52
CA GLY A 41 -14.39 20.04 -20.56
C GLY A 41 -15.74 20.34 -19.91
N ASP A 42 -16.75 19.53 -20.21
CA ASP A 42 -18.07 19.58 -19.60
C ASP A 42 -18.20 18.66 -18.36
N VAL A 43 -17.23 17.79 -18.11
CA VAL A 43 -17.28 16.83 -16.99
C VAL A 43 -16.92 17.48 -15.67
N LEU A 44 -17.74 17.29 -14.64
CA LEU A 44 -17.46 17.68 -13.27
C LEU A 44 -16.43 16.73 -12.64
N VAL A 45 -15.29 17.28 -12.24
CA VAL A 45 -14.20 16.52 -11.61
C VAL A 45 -14.23 16.65 -10.09
N ASP A 46 -14.38 17.87 -9.57
CA ASP A 46 -14.47 18.11 -8.12
C ASP A 46 -15.49 19.18 -7.78
N GLY A 47 -16.09 19.02 -6.59
CA GLY A 47 -17.18 19.87 -6.13
C GLY A 47 -18.57 19.28 -6.36
N HIS A 48 -18.71 17.97 -6.55
CA HIS A 48 -20.01 17.28 -6.70
C HIS A 48 -21.06 17.70 -5.67
N ASN A 49 -20.71 17.71 -4.38
CA ASN A 49 -21.64 18.12 -3.32
C ASN A 49 -21.98 19.61 -3.39
N ARG A 50 -20.97 20.46 -3.63
CA ARG A 50 -21.15 21.91 -3.81
C ARG A 50 -22.08 22.20 -4.99
N TYR A 51 -21.86 21.55 -6.12
CA TYR A 51 -22.67 21.66 -7.32
C TYR A 51 -24.13 21.26 -7.06
N GLY A 52 -24.36 20.11 -6.42
CA GLY A 52 -25.71 19.65 -6.07
C GLY A 52 -26.44 20.63 -5.15
N ILE A 53 -25.75 21.18 -4.14
CA ILE A 53 -26.31 22.19 -3.23
C ILE A 53 -26.62 23.48 -3.99
N CYS A 54 -25.71 23.96 -4.83
CA CYS A 54 -25.94 25.18 -5.60
C CYS A 54 -27.11 25.05 -6.57
N GLN A 55 -27.24 23.90 -7.25
CA GLN A 55 -28.40 23.63 -8.10
C GLN A 55 -29.70 23.60 -7.29
N LYS A 56 -29.71 22.89 -6.17
CA LYS A 56 -30.89 22.76 -5.29
C LYS A 56 -31.43 24.11 -4.84
N HIS A 57 -30.54 25.07 -4.55
CA HIS A 57 -30.90 26.39 -4.01
C HIS A 57 -30.82 27.53 -5.02
N GLY A 58 -30.51 27.25 -6.29
CA GLY A 58 -30.35 28.28 -7.32
C GLY A 58 -29.21 29.27 -7.05
N LEU A 59 -28.16 28.83 -6.37
CA LEU A 59 -27.03 29.69 -5.99
C LEU A 59 -26.00 29.79 -7.12
N PRO A 60 -25.38 30.97 -7.32
CA PRO A 60 -24.28 31.12 -8.27
C PRO A 60 -23.05 30.37 -7.78
N PHE A 61 -22.26 29.88 -8.73
CA PHE A 61 -20.99 29.20 -8.49
C PHE A 61 -19.98 29.54 -9.58
N ASN A 62 -18.70 29.45 -9.22
CA ASN A 62 -17.59 29.63 -10.16
C ASN A 62 -17.07 28.27 -10.63
N THR A 63 -16.49 28.24 -11.82
CA THR A 63 -15.88 27.02 -12.40
C THR A 63 -14.45 27.30 -12.86
N VAL A 64 -13.55 26.34 -12.68
CA VAL A 64 -12.18 26.37 -13.20
C VAL A 64 -11.95 25.14 -14.07
N GLN A 65 -11.39 25.36 -15.26
CA GLN A 65 -10.98 24.28 -16.16
C GLN A 65 -9.60 23.75 -15.78
N ASN A 66 -9.46 22.44 -15.67
CA ASN A 66 -8.16 21.81 -15.54
C ASN A 66 -7.68 21.33 -16.92
N THR A 67 -6.69 22.05 -17.48
CA THR A 67 -6.14 21.79 -18.82
C THR A 67 -5.05 20.73 -18.85
N ARG A 68 -4.67 20.16 -17.70
CA ARG A 68 -3.56 19.22 -17.59
C ARG A 68 -3.97 17.75 -17.73
N PHE A 69 -5.26 17.46 -17.60
CA PHE A 69 -5.77 16.09 -17.74
C PHE A 69 -5.74 15.64 -19.19
N LYS A 70 -5.08 14.51 -19.43
CA LYS A 70 -5.03 13.83 -20.73
C LYS A 70 -5.86 12.55 -20.73
N SER A 71 -6.16 12.02 -19.55
CA SER A 71 -6.88 10.77 -19.35
C SER A 71 -7.70 10.78 -18.06
N ILE A 72 -8.63 9.83 -17.95
CA ILE A 72 -9.37 9.59 -16.70
C ILE A 72 -8.45 9.17 -15.55
N GLU A 73 -7.32 8.53 -15.85
CA GLU A 73 -6.31 8.16 -14.84
C GLU A 73 -5.65 9.42 -14.25
N ASP A 74 -5.41 10.46 -15.05
CA ASP A 74 -4.89 11.74 -14.55
C ASP A 74 -5.91 12.43 -13.63
N VAL A 75 -7.20 12.34 -13.97
CA VAL A 75 -8.30 12.83 -13.14
C VAL A 75 -8.30 12.10 -11.79
N HIS A 76 -8.24 10.76 -11.80
CA HIS A 76 -8.18 9.96 -10.57
C HIS A 76 -6.96 10.28 -9.71
N LEU A 77 -5.77 10.43 -10.31
CA LEU A 77 -4.55 10.80 -9.60
C LEU A 77 -4.69 12.17 -8.93
N TRP A 78 -5.21 13.15 -9.66
CA TRP A 78 -5.44 14.48 -9.13
C TRP A 78 -6.47 14.48 -8.01
N MET A 79 -7.58 13.75 -8.16
CA MET A 79 -8.60 13.59 -7.12
C MET A 79 -8.00 12.98 -5.84
N ILE A 80 -7.16 11.95 -5.97
CA ILE A 80 -6.45 11.36 -4.83
C ILE A 80 -5.55 12.42 -4.17
N ASP A 81 -4.78 13.16 -4.95
CA ASP A 81 -3.84 14.14 -4.40
C ASP A 81 -4.54 15.30 -3.69
N GLN A 82 -5.69 15.76 -4.21
CA GLN A 82 -6.52 16.74 -3.51
C GLN A 82 -6.98 16.21 -2.14
N HIS A 83 -7.39 14.94 -2.05
CA HIS A 83 -7.86 14.35 -0.81
C HIS A 83 -6.72 14.08 0.18
N LEU A 84 -5.58 13.58 -0.29
CA LEU A 84 -4.39 13.39 0.55
C LEU A 84 -3.88 14.70 1.16
N GLY A 85 -4.10 15.83 0.47
CA GLY A 85 -3.82 17.18 0.98
C GLY A 85 -4.75 17.65 2.10
N ARG A 86 -5.97 17.10 2.21
CA ARG A 86 -6.96 17.48 3.25
C ARG A 86 -6.52 16.96 4.60
N ARG A 87 -6.78 17.71 5.68
CA ARG A 87 -6.50 17.30 7.06
C ARG A 87 -7.60 16.43 7.68
N SER A 88 -8.83 16.58 7.20
CA SER A 88 -10.04 15.96 7.77
C SER A 88 -10.24 14.49 7.42
N ILE A 89 -9.47 13.92 6.49
CA ILE A 89 -9.64 12.51 6.11
C ILE A 89 -8.95 11.56 7.10
N SER A 90 -9.59 10.42 7.36
CA SER A 90 -9.09 9.38 8.27
C SER A 90 -7.79 8.73 7.76
N ASP A 91 -6.96 8.26 8.67
CA ASP A 91 -5.72 7.53 8.33
C ASP A 91 -6.01 6.29 7.47
N PHE A 92 -7.14 5.63 7.71
CA PHE A 92 -7.55 4.48 6.91
C PHE A 92 -7.80 4.91 5.45
N LEU A 93 -8.58 5.96 5.23
CA LEU A 93 -8.85 6.48 3.89
C LEU A 93 -7.57 6.98 3.22
N ARG A 94 -6.67 7.67 3.95
CA ARG A 94 -5.35 8.07 3.41
C ARG A 94 -4.58 6.89 2.86
N GLY A 95 -4.49 5.80 3.62
CA GLY A 95 -3.78 4.60 3.17
C GLY A 95 -4.46 3.93 1.98
N VAL A 96 -5.80 3.90 1.95
CA VAL A 96 -6.56 3.37 0.80
C VAL A 96 -6.27 4.16 -0.47
N LEU A 97 -6.35 5.50 -0.39
CA LEU A 97 -6.08 6.37 -1.53
C LEU A 97 -4.62 6.27 -1.99
N ALA A 98 -3.67 6.16 -1.07
CA ALA A 98 -2.26 6.00 -1.41
C ALA A 98 -1.96 4.66 -2.11
N LEU A 99 -2.63 3.57 -1.69
CA LEU A 99 -2.54 2.27 -2.37
C LEU A 99 -3.14 2.36 -3.78
N ARG A 100 -4.33 2.95 -3.94
CA ARG A 100 -4.92 3.18 -5.28
C ARG A 100 -4.03 4.05 -6.17
N LYS A 101 -3.38 5.09 -5.61
CA LYS A 101 -2.43 5.94 -6.34
C LYS A 101 -1.27 5.12 -6.88
N LYS A 102 -0.69 4.24 -6.05
CA LYS A 102 0.37 3.32 -6.46
C LYS A 102 -0.09 2.45 -7.63
N ASP A 103 -1.27 1.84 -7.55
CA ASP A 103 -1.78 0.97 -8.61
C ASP A 103 -1.97 1.71 -9.95
N ILE A 104 -2.46 2.96 -9.92
CA ILE A 104 -2.58 3.78 -11.14
C ILE A 104 -1.19 4.09 -11.73
N VAL A 105 -0.25 4.53 -10.90
CA VAL A 105 1.12 4.86 -11.34
C VAL A 105 1.84 3.64 -11.90
N ASP A 106 1.66 2.47 -11.27
CA ASP A 106 2.25 1.22 -11.73
C ASP A 106 1.66 0.77 -13.07
N ARG A 107 0.34 0.93 -13.29
CA ARG A 107 -0.31 0.67 -14.58
C ARG A 107 0.14 1.63 -15.68
N GLN A 108 0.25 2.93 -15.38
CA GLN A 108 0.75 3.92 -16.34
C GLN A 108 2.18 3.59 -16.77
N ARG A 109 3.03 3.20 -15.82
CA ARG A 109 4.41 2.79 -16.12
C ARG A 109 4.46 1.51 -16.96
N GLY A 110 3.67 0.49 -16.60
CA GLY A 110 3.60 -0.74 -17.38
C GLY A 110 3.23 -0.47 -18.83
N ARG A 111 2.24 0.42 -19.06
CA ARG A 111 1.85 0.85 -20.40
C ARG A 111 2.98 1.60 -21.14
N LEU A 112 3.68 2.50 -20.47
CA LEU A 112 4.82 3.22 -21.05
C LEU A 112 5.97 2.28 -21.41
N ALA A 113 6.29 1.32 -20.55
CA ALA A 113 7.33 0.32 -20.81
C ALA A 113 6.98 -0.52 -22.04
N THR A 114 5.74 -1.02 -22.14
CA THR A 114 5.30 -1.79 -23.32
C THR A 114 5.37 -0.97 -24.62
N VAL A 115 5.03 0.33 -24.57
CA VAL A 115 5.10 1.21 -25.75
C VAL A 115 6.56 1.48 -26.14
N SER A 116 7.46 1.65 -25.17
CA SER A 116 8.89 1.83 -25.42
C SER A 116 9.56 0.57 -25.95
N GLU A 117 9.17 -0.62 -25.47
CA GLU A 117 9.65 -1.91 -26.00
C GLU A 117 9.16 -2.14 -27.43
N SER A 118 7.87 -1.93 -27.71
CA SER A 118 7.34 -2.03 -29.08
C SER A 118 7.90 -0.98 -30.04
N ALA A 119 8.25 0.21 -29.55
CA ALA A 119 8.91 1.24 -30.37
C ALA A 119 10.40 0.93 -30.61
N ALA A 120 11.08 0.29 -29.66
CA ALA A 120 12.47 -0.16 -29.82
C ALA A 120 12.57 -1.33 -30.80
N GLU A 121 11.64 -2.31 -30.74
CA GLU A 121 11.56 -3.43 -31.69
C GLU A 121 11.17 -2.97 -33.11
N ALA A 122 10.42 -1.87 -33.24
CA ALA A 122 10.09 -1.28 -34.54
C ALA A 122 11.22 -0.40 -35.13
N SER A 123 12.33 -0.21 -34.41
CA SER A 123 13.46 0.65 -34.82
C SER A 123 14.73 -0.09 -35.21
N ASP A 124 14.68 -1.43 -35.36
CA ASP A 124 15.83 -2.25 -35.80
C ASP A 124 16.02 -2.24 -37.33
N ASP A 125 16.05 -1.05 -37.93
CA ASP A 125 16.46 -0.82 -39.33
C ASP A 125 17.82 -0.08 -39.30
N PRO A 126 18.88 -0.60 -39.92
CA PRO A 126 20.23 -0.04 -39.78
C PRO A 126 20.36 1.33 -40.48
N PRO A 127 21.29 2.20 -40.02
CA PRO A 127 21.37 3.56 -40.52
C PRO A 127 21.97 3.54 -41.92
N PHE A 128 21.18 3.90 -42.93
CA PHE A 128 21.71 4.31 -44.22
C PHE A 128 21.95 5.81 -44.22
N ASP A 129 23.22 6.17 -44.30
CA ASP A 129 23.74 7.49 -44.67
C ASP A 129 23.00 8.07 -45.87
N VAL A 130 22.37 9.24 -45.72
CA VAL A 130 22.30 10.22 -46.82
C VAL A 130 22.41 11.64 -46.26
N ASP A 131 23.36 12.35 -46.86
CA ASP A 131 23.85 13.68 -46.61
C ASP A 131 22.79 14.81 -46.79
N THR A 132 23.06 15.90 -46.07
CA THR A 132 22.34 17.18 -45.90
C THR A 132 22.10 17.99 -47.22
N PRO A 133 21.24 19.05 -47.28
CA PRO A 133 21.61 20.35 -46.71
C PRO A 133 20.47 21.23 -46.13
N ALA A 134 20.94 22.26 -45.41
CA ALA A 134 20.24 23.23 -44.60
C ALA A 134 19.23 24.14 -45.31
N ASP A 135 18.19 24.57 -44.59
CA ASP A 135 17.92 26.00 -44.42
C ASP A 135 17.26 26.29 -43.07
N GLY A 136 17.64 27.41 -42.48
CA GLY A 136 17.41 27.76 -41.09
C GLY A 136 16.06 28.42 -40.80
N THR A 137 15.59 28.25 -39.58
CA THR A 137 15.10 29.36 -38.74
C THR A 137 14.89 28.84 -37.32
N THR A 138 15.84 29.19 -36.46
CA THR A 138 15.75 29.08 -35.01
C THR A 138 14.80 30.16 -34.49
N GLU A 139 13.63 29.79 -33.96
CA GLU A 139 12.92 30.65 -33.02
C GLU A 139 12.31 29.84 -31.87
N ALA A 140 12.66 30.30 -30.68
CA ALA A 140 12.48 29.69 -29.39
C ALA A 140 11.01 29.44 -29.03
N THR A 141 10.69 28.23 -28.60
CA THR A 141 9.50 27.98 -27.81
C THR A 141 9.80 27.09 -26.61
N ALA A 142 9.09 27.41 -25.53
CA ALA A 142 8.82 26.56 -24.38
C ALA A 142 9.91 26.44 -23.30
N GLY A 143 10.04 27.51 -22.51
CA GLY A 143 10.22 27.38 -21.06
C GLY A 143 8.98 26.72 -20.43
N THR A 144 8.80 25.42 -20.69
CA THR A 144 7.90 24.60 -19.89
C THR A 144 8.69 24.17 -18.66
N VAL A 145 8.28 24.70 -17.50
CA VAL A 145 8.69 24.15 -16.21
C VAL A 145 8.19 22.71 -16.19
N GLN A 146 9.04 21.77 -16.61
CA GLN A 146 8.80 20.36 -16.46
C GLN A 146 8.79 20.09 -14.96
N ILE A 147 7.57 20.01 -14.40
CA ILE A 147 7.36 19.50 -13.05
C ILE A 147 7.99 18.10 -13.06
N PRO A 148 9.01 17.84 -12.23
CA PRO A 148 9.67 16.54 -12.23
C PRO A 148 8.62 15.47 -11.95
N PRO A 149 8.68 14.32 -12.65
CA PRO A 149 7.71 13.26 -12.46
C PRO A 149 7.66 12.87 -10.98
N PRO A 150 6.46 12.65 -10.41
CA PRO A 150 6.31 12.38 -8.98
C PRO A 150 7.23 11.23 -8.58
N ALA A 151 7.99 11.45 -7.50
CA ALA A 151 8.93 10.47 -6.96
C ALA A 151 8.21 9.12 -6.85
N PRO A 152 8.80 8.07 -7.40
CA PRO A 152 8.02 6.89 -7.68
C PRO A 152 7.63 6.17 -6.39
N LEU A 153 6.36 5.83 -6.29
CA LEU A 153 5.76 5.12 -5.15
C LEU A 153 6.11 3.62 -5.18
N TYR A 154 7.39 3.30 -5.39
CA TYR A 154 7.87 1.93 -5.52
C TYR A 154 7.91 1.22 -4.17
N SER A 155 8.40 1.92 -3.15
CA SER A 155 8.57 1.34 -1.83
C SER A 155 7.33 1.60 -0.98
N ARG A 156 7.06 0.66 -0.07
CA ARG A 156 6.04 0.82 0.97
C ARG A 156 6.26 2.10 1.80
N GLU A 157 7.51 2.54 1.93
CA GLU A 157 7.89 3.80 2.57
C GLU A 157 7.52 5.04 1.75
N ALA A 158 7.61 4.98 0.42
CA ALA A 158 7.16 6.06 -0.45
C ALA A 158 5.63 6.24 -0.37
N ILE A 159 4.89 5.13 -0.36
CA ILE A 159 3.43 5.12 -0.15
C ILE A 159 3.09 5.69 1.24
N ALA A 160 3.80 5.24 2.27
CA ALA A 160 3.62 5.72 3.64
C ALA A 160 3.85 7.24 3.76
N ARG A 161 4.93 7.77 3.15
CA ARG A 161 5.19 9.21 3.09
C ARG A 161 4.10 9.99 2.37
N ALA A 162 3.63 9.50 1.21
CA ALA A 162 2.54 10.14 0.47
C ALA A 162 1.24 10.17 1.29
N ALA A 163 0.97 9.11 2.06
CA ALA A 163 -0.20 9.01 2.94
C ALA A 163 -0.03 9.74 4.28
N ARG A 164 1.17 10.20 4.65
CA ARG A 164 1.54 10.66 6.00
C ARG A 164 1.30 9.59 7.09
N LEU A 165 1.54 8.32 6.75
CA LEU A 165 1.39 7.17 7.63
C LEU A 165 2.74 6.50 7.87
N SER A 166 2.77 5.55 8.81
CA SER A 166 3.90 4.63 8.95
C SER A 166 3.84 3.48 7.94
N SER A 167 5.00 2.92 7.57
CA SER A 167 5.06 1.74 6.71
C SER A 167 4.26 0.56 7.29
N SER A 168 4.24 0.39 8.62
CA SER A 168 3.45 -0.66 9.27
C SER A 168 1.95 -0.47 9.05
N GLN A 169 1.44 0.77 9.21
CA GLN A 169 0.04 1.12 8.95
C GLN A 169 -0.36 0.84 7.49
N VAL A 170 0.49 1.19 6.51
CA VAL A 170 0.19 0.92 5.10
C VAL A 170 -0.08 -0.56 4.83
N GLY A 171 0.74 -1.47 5.36
CA GLY A 171 0.48 -2.90 5.15
C GLY A 171 -0.64 -3.48 6.02
N MET A 172 -0.97 -2.85 7.14
CA MET A 172 -2.21 -3.19 7.86
C MET A 172 -3.44 -2.80 7.04
N ILE A 173 -3.43 -1.62 6.40
CA ILE A 173 -4.50 -1.16 5.52
C ILE A 173 -4.59 -2.05 4.27
N GLU A 174 -3.45 -2.41 3.66
CA GLU A 174 -3.41 -3.35 2.54
C GLU A 174 -4.00 -4.72 2.92
N LYS A 175 -3.67 -5.23 4.12
CA LYS A 175 -4.27 -6.46 4.64
C LYS A 175 -5.78 -6.34 4.80
N ILE A 176 -6.26 -5.24 5.40
CA ILE A 176 -7.69 -4.98 5.58
C ILE A 176 -8.37 -4.98 4.20
N GLN A 177 -7.83 -4.30 3.20
CA GLN A 177 -8.43 -4.28 1.85
C GLN A 177 -8.52 -5.67 1.21
N LYS A 178 -7.54 -6.55 1.44
CA LYS A 178 -7.51 -7.89 0.82
C LYS A 178 -8.36 -8.93 1.56
N GLN A 179 -8.52 -8.80 2.88
CA GLN A 179 -9.05 -9.88 3.73
C GLN A 179 -10.28 -9.51 4.54
N ALA A 180 -10.62 -8.22 4.67
CA ALA A 180 -11.72 -7.78 5.50
C ALA A 180 -13.08 -7.94 4.80
N ALA A 181 -14.07 -8.44 5.53
CA ALA A 181 -15.46 -8.40 5.12
C ALA A 181 -15.98 -6.95 4.98
N PRO A 182 -16.96 -6.67 4.10
CA PRO A 182 -17.50 -5.33 3.87
C PRO A 182 -17.93 -4.61 5.15
N GLU A 183 -18.52 -5.33 6.09
CA GLU A 183 -19.00 -4.84 7.38
C GLU A 183 -17.84 -4.41 8.27
N LEU A 184 -16.74 -5.18 8.25
CA LEU A 184 -15.52 -4.82 8.97
C LEU A 184 -14.90 -3.55 8.37
N VAL A 185 -14.83 -3.46 7.03
CA VAL A 185 -14.35 -2.25 6.34
C VAL A 185 -15.19 -1.02 6.69
N ALA A 186 -16.52 -1.16 6.70
CA ALA A 186 -17.42 -0.09 7.10
C ALA A 186 -17.16 0.39 8.55
N ALA A 187 -16.90 -0.54 9.47
CA ALA A 187 -16.55 -0.21 10.86
C ALA A 187 -15.21 0.54 11.00
N VAL A 188 -14.22 0.26 10.13
CA VAL A 188 -12.97 1.05 10.10
C VAL A 188 -13.18 2.42 9.49
N LYS A 189 -13.90 2.49 8.36
CA LYS A 189 -14.16 3.74 7.63
C LYS A 189 -14.90 4.75 8.51
N SER A 190 -15.91 4.31 9.25
CA SER A 190 -16.68 5.11 10.20
C SER A 190 -15.92 5.45 11.49
N GLY A 191 -14.71 4.91 11.69
CA GLY A 191 -13.91 5.15 12.89
C GLY A 191 -14.42 4.44 14.15
N VAL A 192 -15.37 3.51 14.02
CA VAL A 192 -15.89 2.71 15.15
C VAL A 192 -14.77 1.88 15.78
N ILE A 193 -13.85 1.36 14.95
CA ILE A 193 -12.65 0.63 15.38
C ILE A 193 -11.38 1.20 14.76
N SER A 194 -10.25 0.99 15.43
CA SER A 194 -8.93 1.41 14.92
C SER A 194 -8.38 0.46 13.86
N ILE A 195 -7.49 0.97 13.00
CA ILE A 195 -6.77 0.19 11.96
C ILE A 195 -6.12 -1.07 12.56
N ASN A 196 -5.50 -0.96 13.73
CA ASN A 196 -4.83 -2.08 14.40
C ASN A 196 -5.82 -3.16 14.87
N THR A 197 -7.02 -2.76 15.26
CA THR A 197 -8.09 -3.68 15.68
C THR A 197 -8.63 -4.41 14.46
N ALA A 198 -8.95 -3.64 13.42
CA ALA A 198 -9.43 -4.19 12.15
C ALA A 198 -8.42 -5.14 11.50
N ALA A 199 -7.14 -4.79 11.47
CA ALA A 199 -6.10 -5.64 10.90
C ALA A 199 -5.89 -6.96 11.67
N ALA A 200 -6.26 -7.01 12.96
CA ALA A 200 -6.28 -8.25 13.72
C ALA A 200 -7.52 -9.09 13.35
N VAL A 201 -8.71 -8.48 13.36
CA VAL A 201 -9.97 -9.17 13.00
C VAL A 201 -9.94 -9.67 11.56
N ALA A 202 -9.32 -8.94 10.63
CA ALA A 202 -9.17 -9.34 9.23
C ALA A 202 -8.38 -10.65 9.02
N THR A 203 -7.72 -11.18 10.06
CA THR A 203 -7.07 -12.51 9.98
C THR A 203 -7.98 -13.68 10.37
N LEU A 204 -9.20 -13.40 10.84
CA LEU A 204 -10.23 -14.41 11.10
C LEU A 204 -10.96 -14.81 9.81
N PRO A 205 -11.64 -15.97 9.79
CA PRO A 205 -12.54 -16.34 8.70
C PRO A 205 -13.63 -15.29 8.47
N ALA A 206 -14.09 -15.14 7.22
CA ALA A 206 -15.06 -14.12 6.84
C ALA A 206 -16.34 -14.15 7.69
N GLU A 207 -16.86 -15.34 8.00
CA GLU A 207 -18.06 -15.51 8.83
C GLU A 207 -17.89 -14.92 10.24
N GLU A 208 -16.72 -15.13 10.87
CA GLU A 208 -16.43 -14.56 12.18
C GLU A 208 -16.26 -13.04 12.12
N GLN A 209 -15.69 -12.51 11.05
CA GLN A 209 -15.57 -11.06 10.86
C GLN A 209 -16.95 -10.41 10.78
N VAL A 210 -17.86 -10.99 9.99
CA VAL A 210 -19.24 -10.51 9.83
C VAL A 210 -20.00 -10.62 11.15
N SER A 211 -19.90 -11.77 11.83
CA SER A 211 -20.54 -11.97 13.14
C SER A 211 -20.06 -10.93 14.17
N ALA A 212 -18.75 -10.69 14.24
CA ALA A 212 -18.19 -9.71 15.15
C ALA A 212 -18.61 -8.28 14.78
N ALA A 213 -18.65 -7.95 13.49
CA ALA A 213 -19.08 -6.63 13.02
C ALA A 213 -20.56 -6.36 13.34
N ASN A 214 -21.44 -7.35 13.14
CA ASN A 214 -22.87 -7.24 13.44
C ASN A 214 -23.16 -7.16 14.94
N ALA A 215 -22.36 -7.85 15.77
CA ALA A 215 -22.46 -7.76 17.23
C ALA A 215 -21.95 -6.41 17.78
N GLY A 216 -21.24 -5.63 16.95
CA GLY A 216 -20.89 -4.24 17.23
C GLY A 216 -19.47 -4.03 17.78
N LYS A 217 -19.21 -2.80 18.20
CA LYS A 217 -17.87 -2.28 18.52
C LYS A 217 -17.13 -3.13 19.56
N ASP A 218 -17.80 -3.56 20.61
CA ASP A 218 -17.15 -4.26 21.71
C ASP A 218 -16.81 -5.70 21.35
N GLU A 219 -17.64 -6.37 20.56
CA GLU A 219 -17.32 -7.70 20.04
C GLU A 219 -16.13 -7.65 19.08
N LEU A 220 -16.06 -6.65 18.19
CA LEU A 220 -14.89 -6.43 17.33
C LEU A 220 -13.59 -6.26 18.13
N LYS A 221 -13.63 -5.54 19.26
CA LYS A 221 -12.47 -5.40 20.16
C LYS A 221 -12.12 -6.73 20.83
N GLN A 222 -13.11 -7.50 21.28
CA GLN A 222 -12.90 -8.79 21.92
C GLN A 222 -12.33 -9.80 20.93
N ALA A 223 -12.87 -9.89 19.71
CA ALA A 223 -12.33 -10.70 18.63
C ALA A 223 -10.87 -10.32 18.32
N ALA A 224 -10.56 -9.03 18.20
CA ALA A 224 -9.18 -8.57 18.01
C ALA A 224 -8.25 -8.96 19.18
N LYS A 225 -8.75 -8.90 20.42
CA LYS A 225 -8.01 -9.32 21.62
C LYS A 225 -7.73 -10.82 21.58
N ARG A 226 -8.73 -11.65 21.28
CA ARG A 226 -8.61 -13.11 21.12
C ARG A 226 -7.56 -13.46 20.07
N VAL A 227 -7.55 -12.79 18.92
CA VAL A 227 -6.54 -12.98 17.86
C VAL A 227 -5.13 -12.63 18.32
N ARG A 228 -4.98 -11.59 19.14
CA ARG A 228 -3.65 -11.18 19.64
C ARG A 228 -3.13 -12.14 20.69
N GLU A 229 -4.00 -12.61 21.59
CA GLU A 229 -3.66 -13.61 22.59
C GLU A 229 -3.32 -14.95 21.94
N SER A 230 -4.09 -15.38 20.95
CA SER A 230 -3.83 -16.60 20.19
C SER A 230 -2.59 -16.54 19.31
N LYS A 231 -2.05 -15.34 19.00
CA LYS A 231 -0.73 -15.19 18.35
C LYS A 231 0.41 -15.04 19.34
N LYS A 232 0.14 -14.51 20.53
CA LYS A 232 1.13 -14.40 21.60
C LYS A 232 1.48 -15.77 22.16
N LYS A 233 0.47 -16.60 22.42
CA LYS A 233 0.63 -17.93 23.04
C LYS A 233 1.51 -18.91 22.22
N PRO A 234 1.32 -19.08 20.90
CA PRO A 234 2.21 -19.89 20.06
C PRO A 234 3.62 -19.35 20.01
N ARG A 235 3.79 -18.03 20.06
CA ARG A 235 5.11 -17.41 19.99
C ARG A 235 5.91 -17.58 21.29
N THR A 236 5.25 -17.63 22.44
CA THR A 236 5.87 -18.03 23.71
C THR A 236 6.16 -19.53 23.75
N GLU A 237 5.22 -20.38 23.33
CA GLU A 237 5.42 -21.85 23.31
C GLU A 237 6.53 -22.26 22.33
N SER A 238 6.62 -21.64 21.13
CA SER A 238 7.73 -21.88 20.20
C SER A 238 9.07 -21.34 20.70
N ALA A 239 9.07 -20.24 21.46
CA ALA A 239 10.31 -19.71 22.04
C ALA A 239 10.82 -20.58 23.21
N GLU A 240 9.90 -21.13 24.02
CA GLU A 240 10.22 -22.07 25.09
C GLU A 240 10.66 -23.44 24.53
N ALA A 241 10.01 -23.92 23.46
CA ALA A 241 10.43 -25.15 22.78
C ALA A 241 11.83 -25.01 22.15
N ALA A 242 12.11 -23.91 21.44
CA ALA A 242 13.41 -23.64 20.83
C ALA A 242 14.53 -23.47 21.87
N ALA A 243 14.23 -22.94 23.07
CA ALA A 243 15.18 -22.89 24.16
C ALA A 243 15.52 -24.28 24.72
N SER A 244 14.52 -25.17 24.84
CA SER A 244 14.73 -26.54 25.31
C SER A 244 15.47 -27.43 24.30
N GLU A 245 15.24 -27.22 22.99
CA GLU A 245 15.96 -27.93 21.93
C GLU A 245 17.42 -27.49 21.86
N GLY A 246 17.73 -26.21 22.07
CA GLY A 246 19.10 -25.70 22.15
C GLY A 246 19.89 -26.27 23.32
N ASP A 247 19.28 -26.42 24.50
CA ASP A 247 19.94 -27.05 25.66
C ASP A 247 20.18 -28.55 25.42
N ALA A 248 19.23 -29.26 24.81
CA ALA A 248 19.40 -30.67 24.47
C ALA A 248 20.48 -30.92 23.39
N GLU A 249 20.63 -30.00 22.43
CA GLU A 249 21.63 -30.08 21.38
C GLU A 249 23.05 -29.80 21.92
N LEU A 250 23.19 -28.90 22.89
CA LEU A 250 24.45 -28.63 23.59
C LEU A 250 24.92 -29.83 24.42
N ASP A 251 24.01 -30.50 25.14
CA ASP A 251 24.32 -31.71 25.91
C ASP A 251 24.73 -32.88 24.99
N ALA A 252 24.08 -33.03 23.83
CA ALA A 252 24.44 -34.05 22.85
C ALA A 252 25.84 -33.83 22.25
N VAL A 253 26.21 -32.58 21.97
CA VAL A 253 27.55 -32.23 21.47
C VAL A 253 28.63 -32.51 22.51
N GLN A 254 28.39 -32.21 23.80
CA GLN A 254 29.35 -32.52 24.87
C GLN A 254 29.55 -34.04 25.04
N ALA A 255 28.47 -34.82 24.98
CA ALA A 255 28.56 -36.29 25.05
C ALA A 255 29.35 -36.88 23.86
N LEU A 256 29.14 -36.35 22.65
CA LEU A 256 29.91 -36.76 21.47
C LEU A 256 31.39 -36.40 21.59
N GLN A 257 31.73 -35.22 22.10
CA GLN A 257 33.12 -34.81 22.31
C GLN A 257 33.84 -35.72 23.32
N GLN A 258 33.17 -36.09 24.42
CA GLN A 258 33.72 -37.04 25.39
C GLN A 258 33.95 -38.41 24.75
N ARG A 259 32.99 -38.90 23.95
CA ARG A 259 33.12 -40.19 23.27
C ARG A 259 34.24 -40.20 22.23
N VAL A 260 34.41 -39.10 21.49
CA VAL A 260 35.53 -38.94 20.54
C VAL A 260 36.87 -38.98 21.29
N ALA A 261 36.99 -38.26 22.41
CA ALA A 261 38.21 -38.24 23.22
C ALA A 261 38.57 -39.65 23.74
N GLU A 262 37.59 -40.39 24.23
CA GLU A 262 37.75 -41.77 24.68
C GLU A 262 38.23 -42.69 23.54
N LEU A 263 37.56 -42.65 22.39
CA LEU A 263 37.90 -43.47 21.23
C LEU A 263 39.27 -43.12 20.63
N THR A 264 39.69 -41.87 20.72
CA THR A 264 41.05 -41.47 20.31
C THR A 264 42.11 -42.02 21.26
N ALA A 265 41.87 -41.99 22.58
CA ALA A 265 42.79 -42.56 23.56
C ALA A 265 42.90 -44.08 23.40
N GLU A 266 41.78 -44.75 23.13
CA GLU A 266 41.74 -46.18 22.85
C GLU A 266 42.50 -46.52 21.55
N ASN A 267 42.31 -45.75 20.47
CA ASN A 267 43.06 -45.92 19.23
C ASN A 267 44.57 -45.76 19.42
N GLU A 268 45.00 -44.77 20.21
CA GLU A 268 46.41 -44.59 20.51
C GLU A 268 46.99 -45.77 21.30
N SER A 269 46.25 -46.27 22.28
CA SER A 269 46.63 -47.47 23.03
C SER A 269 46.77 -48.70 22.12
N LEU A 270 45.77 -48.94 21.27
CA LEU A 270 45.78 -50.05 20.31
C LEU A 270 46.94 -49.91 19.31
N ARG A 271 47.22 -48.71 18.82
CA ARG A 271 48.37 -48.46 17.93
C ARG A 271 49.70 -48.77 18.60
N ARG A 272 49.86 -48.44 19.89
CA ARG A 272 51.07 -48.80 20.65
C ARG A 272 51.20 -50.32 20.80
N GLN A 273 50.11 -51.02 21.13
CA GLN A 273 50.11 -52.48 21.23
C GLN A 273 50.45 -53.16 19.89
N VAL A 274 49.90 -52.66 18.78
CA VAL A 274 50.22 -53.17 17.44
C VAL A 274 51.69 -52.94 17.11
N ALA A 275 52.24 -51.76 17.42
CA ALA A 275 53.66 -51.47 17.19
C ALA A 275 54.57 -52.39 18.03
N GLU A 276 54.20 -52.67 19.28
CA GLU A 276 54.93 -53.58 20.16
C GLU A 276 54.88 -55.04 19.65
N LEU A 277 53.70 -55.52 19.23
CA LEU A 277 53.55 -56.85 18.65
C LEU A 277 54.31 -56.99 17.32
N GLN A 278 54.31 -55.95 16.48
CA GLN A 278 55.09 -55.94 15.24
C GLN A 278 56.59 -55.97 15.50
N ALA A 279 57.08 -55.30 16.55
CA ALA A 279 58.48 -55.35 16.95
C ALA A 279 58.88 -56.75 17.46
N GLN A 280 57.98 -57.48 18.11
CA GLN A 280 58.22 -58.85 18.58
C GLN A 280 58.21 -59.89 17.45
N LEU A 281 57.47 -59.64 16.36
CA LEU A 281 57.40 -60.51 15.18
C LEU A 281 58.48 -60.23 14.12
N GLY A 282 59.25 -59.13 14.28
CA GLY A 282 60.30 -58.68 13.36
C GLY A 282 61.72 -59.16 13.70
N HIS A 283 61.87 -60.11 14.63
CA HIS A 283 63.11 -60.84 14.94
C HIS A 283 62.94 -62.32 14.62
#